data_AF-A0A3S3T9E3-F1
#
_entry.id   AF-A0A3S3T9E3-F1
#
_cell.length_a   1.000
_cell.length_b   1.000
_cell.length_c   1.000
_cell.angle_alpha   90.00
_cell.angle_beta   90.00
_cell.angle_gamma   90.00
#
_symmetry.space_group_name_H-M   'P 1'
#
loop_
_entity.id
_entity.type
_entity.pdbx_description
1 polymer ?
#
loop_
_entity_poly.entity_id
_entity_poly.type
_entity_poly.pdbx_seq_one_letter_code
_entity_poly.pdbx_strand_id
1 'polypeptide(L)'
;KAREALRAIGYEVAGQSRSLWWLRFLGEQHMIRGGDAKASTVDLHYRLQQPGSPSPRDTDGFLRRKREVGIAGGHVPFISASDTLLLSCISVAKAFFNREPCAGYVCDVRASAGRLSEAEQRDVLDYAIEQGLADTLLLGLRAADVLLGGAGTLLSERATRILSRIDNADLLHMVIAPWLSSLRWPQRRTVLWELCGRAPVRYLAEAGWAASADLSRRIFERPAVGEAGSR
;
A
#
# COMPACT_ATOMS: atom_id res chain seq x y z
N LYS A 1 8.14 -21.48 -7.05
CA LYS A 1 9.46 -20.85 -7.31
C LYS A 1 9.95 -20.00 -6.13
N ALA A 2 9.49 -18.75 -5.91
CA ALA A 2 10.03 -17.89 -4.83
C ALA A 2 9.86 -18.50 -3.42
N ARG A 3 8.66 -18.98 -3.09
CA ARG A 3 8.38 -19.71 -1.84
C ARG A 3 9.30 -20.91 -1.63
N GLU A 4 9.54 -21.70 -2.67
CA GLU A 4 10.40 -22.89 -2.58
C GLU A 4 11.86 -22.51 -2.36
N ALA A 5 12.34 -21.46 -3.02
CA ALA A 5 13.69 -20.93 -2.79
C ALA A 5 13.87 -20.47 -1.33
N LEU A 6 12.87 -19.80 -0.75
CA LEU A 6 12.90 -19.40 0.67
C LEU A 6 12.85 -20.60 1.62
N ARG A 7 12.02 -21.62 1.30
CA ARG A 7 11.98 -22.87 2.08
C ARG A 7 13.31 -23.61 2.06
N ALA A 8 14.00 -23.63 0.93
CA ALA A 8 15.31 -24.28 0.80
C ALA A 8 16.39 -23.65 1.71
N ILE A 9 16.20 -22.41 2.15
CA ILE A 9 17.12 -21.70 3.07
C ILE A 9 16.53 -21.52 4.48
N GLY A 10 15.51 -22.32 4.83
CA GLY A 10 14.98 -22.45 6.18
C GLY A 10 13.83 -21.52 6.56
N TYR A 11 13.17 -20.85 5.62
CA TYR A 11 11.94 -20.10 5.91
C TYR A 11 10.69 -20.98 5.89
N GLU A 12 9.76 -20.69 6.79
CA GLU A 12 8.46 -21.33 6.86
C GLU A 12 7.32 -20.34 6.65
N VAL A 13 6.19 -20.82 6.13
CA VAL A 13 4.98 -19.99 5.97
C VAL A 13 4.34 -19.80 7.34
N ALA A 14 4.18 -18.54 7.77
CA ALA A 14 3.47 -18.19 9.00
C ALA A 14 2.03 -18.75 8.97
N GLY A 15 1.53 -19.22 10.11
CA GLY A 15 0.26 -19.96 10.19
C GLY A 15 -0.93 -19.22 9.58
N GLN A 16 -1.08 -17.92 9.88
CA GLN A 16 -2.18 -17.10 9.37
C GLN A 16 -2.11 -16.88 7.84
N SER A 17 -0.91 -16.75 7.27
CA SER A 17 -0.68 -16.54 5.84
C SER A 17 -0.92 -17.78 4.96
N ARG A 18 -1.51 -18.84 5.52
CA ARG A 18 -1.99 -20.02 4.78
C ARG A 18 -3.47 -19.95 4.42
N SER A 19 -4.22 -18.98 4.98
CA SER A 19 -5.65 -18.88 4.75
C SER A 19 -5.95 -18.54 3.28
N LEU A 20 -7.15 -18.94 2.81
CA LEU A 20 -7.64 -18.55 1.50
C LEU A 20 -7.71 -17.02 1.38
N TRP A 21 -8.00 -16.32 2.47
CA TRP A 21 -8.10 -14.87 2.44
C TRP A 21 -6.75 -14.20 2.16
N TRP A 22 -5.70 -14.62 2.87
CA TRP A 22 -4.32 -14.18 2.63
C TRP A 22 -3.87 -14.48 1.20
N LEU A 23 -4.06 -15.72 0.76
CA LEU A 23 -3.59 -16.12 -0.55
C LEU A 23 -4.41 -15.49 -1.67
N ARG A 24 -5.75 -15.49 -1.62
CA ARG A 24 -6.60 -15.07 -2.75
C ARG A 24 -6.84 -13.57 -2.80
N PHE A 25 -7.03 -12.92 -1.64
CA PHE A 25 -7.50 -11.54 -1.57
C PHE A 25 -6.37 -10.56 -1.31
N LEU A 26 -5.47 -10.85 -0.37
CA LEU A 26 -4.26 -10.05 -0.18
C LEU A 26 -3.25 -10.34 -1.29
N GLY A 27 -3.12 -11.61 -1.68
CA GLY A 27 -2.05 -12.02 -2.59
C GLY A 27 -0.68 -11.97 -1.93
N GLU A 28 -0.64 -12.25 -0.63
CA GLU A 28 0.52 -12.10 0.24
C GLU A 28 0.81 -13.42 0.97
N GLN A 29 2.09 -13.68 1.24
CA GLN A 29 2.53 -14.80 2.07
C GLN A 29 3.72 -14.41 2.94
N HIS A 30 3.48 -14.37 4.24
CA HIS A 30 4.50 -14.09 5.24
C HIS A 30 5.35 -15.33 5.52
N MET A 31 6.66 -15.18 5.34
CA MET A 31 7.65 -16.23 5.55
C MET A 31 8.56 -15.83 6.72
N ILE A 32 8.74 -16.73 7.68
CA ILE A 32 9.55 -16.48 8.87
C ILE A 32 10.71 -17.48 8.97
N ARG A 33 11.86 -17.04 9.47
CA ARG A 33 13.03 -17.89 9.75
C ARG A 33 13.68 -17.46 11.06
N GLY A 34 13.98 -18.42 11.92
CA GLY A 34 14.54 -18.17 13.26
C GLY A 34 13.46 -18.01 14.34
N GLY A 35 13.84 -18.11 15.61
CA GLY A 35 12.96 -17.95 16.78
C GLY A 35 12.90 -16.50 17.32
N ASP A 36 12.09 -16.30 18.36
CA ASP A 36 11.58 -15.01 18.86
C ASP A 36 12.56 -13.83 18.91
N ALA A 37 13.83 -14.04 19.28
CA ALA A 37 14.80 -12.95 19.42
C ALA A 37 15.53 -12.54 18.12
N LYS A 38 15.50 -13.36 17.06
CA LYS A 38 16.18 -13.11 15.77
C LYS A 38 15.35 -13.60 14.58
N ALA A 39 14.03 -13.45 14.66
CA ALA A 39 13.15 -13.81 13.55
C ALA A 39 13.44 -12.88 12.36
N SER A 40 13.77 -13.47 11.22
CA SER A 40 13.88 -12.79 9.94
C SER A 40 12.61 -13.08 9.15
N THR A 41 12.02 -12.03 8.58
CA THR A 41 10.75 -12.11 7.87
C THR A 41 10.94 -11.73 6.41
N VAL A 42 10.27 -12.46 5.52
CA VAL A 42 10.14 -12.10 4.10
C VAL A 42 8.68 -12.18 3.73
N ASP A 43 8.10 -11.08 3.28
CA ASP A 43 6.75 -11.10 2.71
C ASP A 43 6.83 -11.29 1.20
N LEU A 44 6.16 -12.33 0.72
CA LEU A 44 6.00 -12.59 -0.71
C LEU A 44 4.69 -11.98 -1.18
N HIS A 45 4.78 -10.95 -2.01
CA HIS A 45 3.64 -10.31 -2.65
C HIS A 45 3.56 -10.74 -4.12
N TYR A 46 2.39 -11.18 -4.56
CA TYR A 46 2.07 -11.29 -5.99
C TYR A 46 0.91 -10.37 -6.39
N ARG A 47 0.32 -9.67 -5.42
CA ARG A 47 -0.53 -8.50 -5.61
C ARG A 47 0.03 -7.37 -4.76
N LEU A 48 -0.09 -6.14 -5.23
CA LEU A 48 0.39 -4.97 -4.50
C LEU A 48 -0.68 -4.37 -3.58
N GLN A 49 -1.96 -4.62 -3.90
CA GLN A 49 -3.07 -3.92 -3.29
C GLN A 49 -3.97 -4.82 -2.45
N GLN A 50 -4.46 -4.27 -1.34
CA GLN A 50 -5.46 -4.91 -0.48
C GLN A 50 -6.88 -4.56 -0.94
N PRO A 51 -7.86 -5.47 -0.76
CA PRO A 51 -9.25 -5.16 -1.04
C PRO A 51 -9.70 -3.87 -0.32
N GLY A 52 -10.35 -2.97 -1.05
CA GLY A 52 -10.75 -1.65 -0.53
C GLY A 52 -9.90 -0.48 -1.01
N SER A 53 -8.95 -0.73 -1.92
CA SER A 53 -8.14 0.27 -2.60
C SER A 53 -7.87 -0.17 -4.05
N PRO A 54 -7.70 0.75 -5.01
CA PRO A 54 -7.66 0.40 -6.43
C PRO A 54 -6.39 -0.36 -6.79
N SER A 55 -6.53 -1.46 -7.55
CA SER A 55 -5.39 -2.24 -8.02
C SER A 55 -4.70 -1.57 -9.22
N PRO A 56 -3.38 -1.72 -9.39
CA PRO A 56 -2.69 -1.35 -10.62
C PRO A 56 -3.23 -2.17 -11.80
N ARG A 57 -3.39 -1.55 -12.97
CA ARG A 57 -3.83 -2.26 -14.19
C ARG A 57 -2.82 -3.31 -14.66
N ASP A 58 -1.53 -3.06 -14.47
CA ASP A 58 -0.44 -3.95 -14.87
C ASP A 58 0.52 -4.21 -13.71
N THR A 59 0.11 -5.11 -12.80
CA THR A 59 0.92 -5.49 -11.62
C THR A 59 2.24 -6.14 -12.03
N ASP A 60 2.23 -7.04 -13.03
CA ASP A 60 3.44 -7.72 -13.50
C ASP A 60 4.46 -6.76 -14.11
N GLY A 61 3.99 -5.62 -14.63
CA GLY A 61 4.84 -4.55 -15.15
C GLY A 61 5.89 -4.06 -14.16
N PHE A 62 5.56 -4.03 -12.87
CA PHE A 62 6.49 -3.58 -11.81
C PHE A 62 7.74 -4.44 -11.77
N LEU A 63 7.59 -5.77 -11.99
CA LEU A 63 8.71 -6.70 -12.04
C LEU A 63 9.43 -6.69 -13.39
N ARG A 64 8.70 -6.42 -14.49
CA ARG A 64 9.31 -6.31 -15.83
C ARG A 64 10.26 -5.11 -15.94
N ARG A 65 9.93 -3.98 -15.30
CA ARG A 65 10.73 -2.74 -15.28
C ARG A 65 11.77 -2.71 -14.15
N LYS A 66 12.25 -3.88 -13.71
CA LYS A 66 13.30 -3.95 -12.69
C LYS A 66 14.60 -3.30 -13.16
N ARG A 67 15.35 -2.78 -12.21
CA ARG A 67 16.70 -2.23 -12.35
C ARG A 67 17.63 -2.92 -11.35
N GLU A 68 18.91 -3.02 -11.69
CA GLU A 68 19.92 -3.51 -10.76
C GLU A 68 20.37 -2.39 -9.83
N VAL A 69 20.45 -2.69 -8.53
CA VAL A 69 20.92 -1.76 -7.49
C VAL A 69 22.07 -2.39 -6.73
N GLY A 70 23.17 -1.65 -6.60
CA GLY A 70 24.32 -2.05 -5.81
C GLY A 70 24.03 -1.99 -4.31
N ILE A 71 24.09 -3.13 -3.61
CA ILE A 71 23.89 -3.21 -2.16
C ILE A 71 24.97 -4.13 -1.57
N ALA A 72 25.73 -3.61 -0.60
CA ALA A 72 26.77 -4.36 0.12
C ALA A 72 27.75 -5.13 -0.80
N GLY A 73 28.12 -4.53 -1.94
CA GLY A 73 29.02 -5.15 -2.93
C GLY A 73 28.36 -6.14 -3.90
N GLY A 74 27.06 -6.44 -3.73
CA GLY A 74 26.26 -7.22 -4.66
C GLY A 74 25.36 -6.37 -5.57
N HIS A 75 24.77 -6.98 -6.59
CA HIS A 75 23.72 -6.39 -7.42
C HIS A 75 22.40 -7.10 -7.12
N VAL A 76 21.39 -6.32 -6.77
CA VAL A 76 20.06 -6.82 -6.40
C VAL A 76 19.02 -6.20 -7.34
N PRO A 77 18.10 -6.99 -7.90
CA PRO A 77 17.01 -6.45 -8.70
C PRO A 77 16.01 -5.72 -7.82
N PHE A 78 15.77 -4.45 -8.13
CA PHE A 78 14.73 -3.60 -7.54
C PHE A 78 13.76 -3.16 -8.62
N ILE A 79 12.53 -2.82 -8.25
CA ILE A 79 11.58 -2.17 -9.18
C ILE A 79 12.11 -0.77 -9.59
N SER A 80 11.56 -0.23 -10.68
CA SER A 80 11.95 1.09 -11.17
C SER A 80 11.73 2.19 -10.11
N ALA A 81 12.35 3.36 -10.30
CA ALA A 81 12.14 4.49 -9.38
C ALA A 81 10.66 4.92 -9.34
N SER A 82 10.01 5.00 -10.51
CA SER A 82 8.58 5.32 -10.62
C SER A 82 7.70 4.27 -9.95
N ASP A 83 8.01 2.98 -10.14
CA ASP A 83 7.30 1.88 -9.48
C ASP A 83 7.50 1.91 -7.95
N THR A 84 8.69 2.30 -7.47
CA THR A 84 8.98 2.47 -6.04
C THR A 84 8.15 3.59 -5.43
N LEU A 85 8.04 4.73 -6.11
CA LEU A 85 7.19 5.84 -5.68
C LEU A 85 5.71 5.43 -5.64
N LEU A 86 5.20 4.78 -6.69
CA LEU A 86 3.81 4.28 -6.69
C LEU A 86 3.56 3.25 -5.60
N LEU A 87 4.51 2.34 -5.35
CA LEU A 87 4.38 1.35 -4.28
C LEU A 87 4.37 1.99 -2.88
N SER A 88 5.14 3.06 -2.69
CA SER A 88 5.13 3.84 -1.45
C SER A 88 3.78 4.53 -1.26
N CYS A 89 3.22 5.13 -2.31
CA CYS A 89 1.88 5.73 -2.28
C CYS A 89 0.77 4.69 -2.05
N ILE A 90 0.89 3.50 -2.64
CA ILE A 90 0.01 2.35 -2.37
C ILE A 90 0.05 2.01 -0.87
N SER A 91 1.24 1.95 -0.28
CA SER A 91 1.41 1.64 1.15
C SER A 91 0.75 2.69 2.06
N VAL A 92 0.84 3.97 1.69
CA VAL A 92 0.08 5.04 2.37
C VAL A 92 -1.43 4.82 2.27
N ALA A 93 -1.95 4.50 1.08
CA ALA A 93 -3.38 4.24 0.89
C ALA A 93 -3.87 3.02 1.69
N LYS A 94 -3.07 1.94 1.76
CA LYS A 94 -3.35 0.75 2.60
C LYS A 94 -3.43 1.14 4.07
N ALA A 95 -2.45 1.90 4.56
CA ALA A 95 -2.43 2.34 5.95
C ALA A 95 -3.62 3.25 6.30
N PHE A 96 -4.05 4.13 5.38
CA PHE A 96 -5.27 4.94 5.56
C PHE A 96 -6.53 4.07 5.67
N PHE A 97 -6.61 3.00 4.89
CA PHE A 97 -7.75 2.08 4.95
C PHE A 97 -7.79 1.27 6.25
N ASN A 98 -6.62 0.87 6.75
CA ASN A 98 -6.43 0.12 8.00
C ASN A 98 -6.37 1.01 9.24
N ARG A 99 -6.26 2.34 9.07
CA ARG A 99 -6.05 3.33 10.13
C ARG A 99 -4.77 3.08 10.93
N GLU A 100 -3.69 2.83 10.19
CA GLU A 100 -2.36 2.55 10.72
C GLU A 100 -1.40 3.72 10.51
N PRO A 101 -0.44 3.95 11.42
CA PRO A 101 0.52 5.03 11.25
C PRO A 101 1.39 4.75 10.02
N CYS A 102 1.61 5.75 9.18
CA CYS A 102 2.25 5.57 7.88
C CYS A 102 3.33 6.60 7.57
N ALA A 103 3.81 7.34 8.58
CA ALA A 103 4.83 8.38 8.42
C ALA A 103 6.11 7.87 7.70
N GLY A 104 6.52 6.62 7.94
CA GLY A 104 7.65 6.01 7.25
C GLY A 104 7.47 5.97 5.72
N TYR A 105 6.35 5.44 5.25
CA TYR A 105 6.02 5.43 3.81
C TYR A 105 5.89 6.84 3.23
N VAL A 106 5.39 7.79 4.01
CA VAL A 106 5.30 9.20 3.59
C VAL A 106 6.69 9.82 3.41
N CYS A 107 7.66 9.50 4.27
CA CYS A 107 9.05 9.88 4.08
C CYS A 107 9.64 9.28 2.80
N ASP A 108 9.34 8.02 2.49
CA ASP A 108 9.79 7.36 1.24
C ASP A 108 9.19 8.03 -0.01
N VAL A 109 7.91 8.42 0.05
CA VAL A 109 7.25 9.21 -1.00
C VAL A 109 7.98 10.53 -1.20
N ARG A 110 8.27 11.28 -0.14
CA ARG A 110 8.99 12.56 -0.24
C ARG A 110 10.39 12.36 -0.81
N ALA A 111 11.14 11.38 -0.31
CA ALA A 111 12.50 11.11 -0.75
C ALA A 111 12.56 10.71 -2.23
N SER A 112 11.54 9.99 -2.72
CA SER A 112 11.41 9.61 -4.12
C SER A 112 10.99 10.80 -4.99
N ALA A 113 9.92 11.51 -4.60
CA ALA A 113 9.36 12.62 -5.38
C ALA A 113 10.28 13.85 -5.43
N GLY A 114 11.02 14.14 -4.36
CA GLY A 114 11.91 15.31 -4.28
C GLY A 114 13.12 15.26 -5.22
N ARG A 115 13.38 14.11 -5.86
CA ARG A 115 14.46 13.94 -6.86
C ARG A 115 13.98 14.14 -8.30
N LEU A 116 12.68 14.30 -8.52
CA LEU A 116 12.10 14.39 -9.85
C LEU A 116 12.13 15.84 -10.36
N SER A 117 12.72 16.03 -11.52
CA SER A 117 12.51 17.24 -12.33
C SER A 117 11.04 17.37 -12.73
N GLU A 118 10.63 18.56 -13.19
CA GLU A 118 9.25 18.77 -13.61
C GLU A 118 8.83 17.88 -14.80
N ALA A 119 9.77 17.58 -15.72
CA ALA A 119 9.51 16.64 -16.81
C ALA A 119 9.24 15.23 -16.26
N GLU A 120 10.11 14.73 -15.37
CA GLU A 120 9.93 13.42 -14.74
C GLU A 120 8.67 13.35 -13.87
N GLN A 121 8.27 14.46 -13.26
CA GLN A 121 7.00 14.56 -12.54
C GLN A 121 5.79 14.35 -13.45
N ARG A 122 5.82 14.89 -14.67
CA ARG A 122 4.76 14.67 -15.68
C ARG A 122 4.77 13.22 -16.14
N ASP A 123 5.94 12.67 -16.45
CA ASP A 123 6.08 11.28 -16.89
C ASP A 123 5.57 10.30 -15.83
N VAL A 124 5.92 10.51 -14.55
CA VAL A 124 5.43 9.70 -13.42
C VAL A 124 3.91 9.81 -13.28
N LEU A 125 3.35 11.00 -13.49
CA LEU A 125 1.90 11.19 -13.41
C LEU A 125 1.17 10.50 -14.56
N ASP A 126 1.66 10.63 -15.78
CA ASP A 126 1.09 9.95 -16.96
C ASP A 126 1.18 8.43 -16.78
N TYR A 127 2.32 7.94 -16.32
CA TYR A 127 2.48 6.55 -15.94
C TYR A 127 1.50 6.11 -14.84
N ALA A 128 1.27 6.93 -13.81
CA ALA A 128 0.27 6.65 -12.78
C ALA A 128 -1.15 6.61 -13.38
N ILE A 129 -1.49 7.48 -14.34
CA ILE A 129 -2.78 7.46 -15.04
C ILE A 129 -2.96 6.15 -15.82
N GLU A 130 -1.92 5.69 -16.53
CA GLU A 130 -1.92 4.40 -17.25
C GLU A 130 -2.14 3.22 -16.30
N GLN A 131 -1.50 3.24 -15.13
CA GLN A 131 -1.73 2.23 -14.08
C GLN A 131 -3.08 2.37 -13.36
N GLY A 132 -3.80 3.47 -13.57
CA GLY A 132 -4.99 3.83 -12.80
C GLY A 132 -4.65 4.21 -11.36
N LEU A 133 -3.46 4.68 -11.06
CA LEU A 133 -3.02 5.03 -9.71
C LEU A 133 -2.79 6.53 -9.53
N ALA A 134 -3.26 7.38 -10.45
CA ALA A 134 -3.08 8.83 -10.37
C ALA A 134 -3.53 9.40 -9.01
N ASP A 135 -4.75 9.13 -8.57
CA ASP A 135 -5.24 9.63 -7.28
C ASP A 135 -4.57 8.96 -6.06
N THR A 136 -4.04 7.75 -6.23
CA THR A 136 -3.22 7.09 -5.20
C THR A 136 -1.86 7.77 -5.07
N LEU A 137 -1.22 8.10 -6.19
CA LEU A 137 0.00 8.89 -6.24
C LEU A 137 -0.22 10.25 -5.57
N LEU A 138 -1.28 10.96 -5.95
CA LEU A 138 -1.63 12.27 -5.38
C LEU A 138 -1.92 12.19 -3.88
N LEU A 139 -2.57 11.12 -3.38
CA LEU A 139 -2.79 10.92 -1.95
C LEU A 139 -1.46 10.84 -1.19
N GLY A 140 -0.53 10.02 -1.67
CA GLY A 140 0.79 9.89 -1.04
C GLY A 140 1.55 11.21 -1.02
N LEU A 141 1.52 11.95 -2.12
CA LEU A 141 2.15 13.27 -2.23
C LEU A 141 1.52 14.30 -1.29
N ARG A 142 0.17 14.31 -1.18
CA ARG A 142 -0.53 15.21 -0.27
C ARG A 142 -0.16 14.91 1.19
N ALA A 143 -0.08 13.64 1.56
CA ALA A 143 0.38 13.23 2.88
C ALA A 143 1.83 13.69 3.14
N ALA A 144 2.71 13.59 2.14
CA ALA A 144 4.08 14.08 2.23
C ALA A 144 4.18 15.60 2.36
N ASP A 145 3.35 16.35 1.64
CA ASP A 145 3.27 17.82 1.75
C ASP A 145 2.79 18.26 3.13
N VAL A 146 1.83 17.55 3.70
CA VAL A 146 1.33 17.85 5.05
C VAL A 146 2.32 17.48 6.14
N LEU A 147 3.01 16.34 6.03
CA LEU A 147 3.96 15.89 7.06
C LEU A 147 5.28 16.67 7.04
N LEU A 148 5.82 16.95 5.86
CA LEU A 148 7.20 17.45 5.68
C LEU A 148 7.25 18.85 5.07
N GLY A 149 6.10 19.51 4.90
CA GLY A 149 5.97 20.78 4.21
C GLY A 149 5.79 20.61 2.70
N GLY A 150 5.02 21.53 2.09
CA GLY A 150 4.76 21.53 0.66
C GLY A 150 6.04 21.82 -0.13
N ALA A 151 6.28 21.05 -1.19
CA ALA A 151 7.47 21.23 -2.03
C ALA A 151 7.30 22.25 -3.17
N GLY A 152 6.10 22.83 -3.33
CA GLY A 152 5.81 23.80 -4.40
C GLY A 152 5.96 23.24 -5.82
N THR A 153 5.81 21.92 -5.97
CA THR A 153 5.97 21.24 -7.27
C THR A 153 4.64 21.09 -8.00
N LEU A 154 4.69 20.80 -9.31
CA LEU A 154 3.51 20.48 -10.12
C LEU A 154 2.67 19.36 -9.50
N LEU A 155 3.33 18.35 -8.94
CA LEU A 155 2.68 17.26 -8.24
C LEU A 155 2.04 17.69 -6.92
N SER A 156 2.72 18.53 -6.13
CA SER A 156 2.18 19.09 -4.88
C SER A 156 0.92 19.92 -5.13
N GLU A 157 0.92 20.76 -6.16
CA GLU A 157 -0.27 21.55 -6.52
C GLU A 157 -1.47 20.66 -6.87
N ARG A 158 -1.25 19.63 -7.68
CA ARG A 158 -2.30 18.66 -8.05
C ARG A 158 -2.77 17.84 -6.85
N ALA A 159 -1.85 17.52 -5.92
CA ALA A 159 -2.14 16.71 -4.74
C ALA A 159 -3.14 17.39 -3.79
N THR A 160 -3.25 18.72 -3.78
CA THR A 160 -4.25 19.44 -2.96
C THR A 160 -5.71 19.05 -3.24
N ARG A 161 -6.00 18.46 -4.40
CA ARG A 161 -7.35 18.10 -4.84
C ARG A 161 -7.86 16.77 -4.27
N ILE A 162 -6.95 15.87 -3.88
CA ILE A 162 -7.34 14.54 -3.36
C ILE A 162 -7.77 14.65 -1.91
N LEU A 163 -8.90 14.05 -1.55
CA LEU A 163 -9.52 14.13 -0.23
C LEU A 163 -9.68 15.58 0.29
N SER A 164 -9.91 16.55 -0.59
CA SER A 164 -9.88 18.00 -0.28
C SER A 164 -10.82 18.46 0.84
N ARG A 165 -11.78 17.61 1.22
CA ARG A 165 -12.70 17.85 2.35
C ARG A 165 -12.08 17.56 3.73
N ILE A 166 -10.94 16.89 3.78
CA ILE A 166 -10.16 16.65 5.01
C ILE A 166 -9.21 17.82 5.15
N ASP A 167 -9.18 18.46 6.32
CA ASP A 167 -8.21 19.52 6.57
C ASP A 167 -6.78 18.95 6.71
N ASN A 168 -5.77 19.82 6.64
CA ASN A 168 -4.39 19.34 6.69
C ASN A 168 -3.98 18.88 8.10
N ALA A 169 -4.62 19.37 9.17
CA ALA A 169 -4.28 18.97 10.54
C ALA A 169 -4.78 17.55 10.83
N ASP A 170 -6.01 17.23 10.42
CA ASP A 170 -6.58 15.89 10.44
C ASP A 170 -5.81 14.97 9.51
N LEU A 171 -5.42 15.41 8.31
CA LEU A 171 -4.59 14.59 7.43
C LEU A 171 -3.23 14.27 8.07
N LEU A 172 -2.61 15.23 8.76
CA LEU A 172 -1.38 15.01 9.52
C LEU A 172 -1.59 13.94 10.61
N HIS A 173 -2.66 14.08 11.39
CA HIS A 173 -3.02 13.11 12.42
C HIS A 173 -3.32 11.72 11.85
N MET A 174 -3.97 11.62 10.68
CA MET A 174 -4.17 10.34 9.99
C MET A 174 -2.83 9.65 9.66
N VAL A 175 -1.77 10.41 9.37
CA VAL A 175 -0.44 9.89 9.05
C VAL A 175 0.34 9.45 10.28
N ILE A 176 0.33 10.24 11.36
CA ILE A 176 1.23 10.04 12.52
C ILE A 176 0.55 9.44 13.75
N ALA A 177 -0.74 9.70 13.94
CA ALA A 177 -1.50 9.35 15.14
C ALA A 177 -2.95 8.94 14.79
N PRO A 178 -3.15 7.92 13.94
CA PRO A 178 -4.48 7.54 13.44
C PRO A 178 -5.45 7.03 14.52
N TRP A 179 -4.93 6.72 15.72
CA TRP A 179 -5.69 6.26 16.88
C TRP A 179 -6.35 7.39 17.69
N LEU A 180 -6.14 8.67 17.35
CA LEU A 180 -6.79 9.78 18.04
C LEU A 180 -8.32 9.69 17.91
N SER A 181 -9.02 9.68 19.04
CA SER A 181 -10.48 9.55 19.08
C SER A 181 -11.23 10.77 18.52
N SER A 182 -10.58 11.93 18.48
CA SER A 182 -11.09 13.15 17.88
C SER A 182 -11.08 13.13 16.34
N LEU A 183 -10.31 12.20 15.75
CA LEU A 183 -10.05 12.19 14.32
C LEU A 183 -11.27 11.69 13.53
N ARG A 184 -11.76 12.53 12.61
CA ARG A 184 -12.92 12.20 11.77
C ARG A 184 -12.46 11.54 10.48
N TRP A 185 -12.36 10.21 10.52
CA TRP A 185 -12.03 9.43 9.33
C TRP A 185 -13.10 9.57 8.24
N PRO A 186 -12.71 9.80 6.97
CA PRO A 186 -13.63 9.67 5.85
C PRO A 186 -14.19 8.25 5.77
N GLN A 187 -15.40 8.12 5.22
CA GLN A 187 -15.97 6.81 4.96
C GLN A 187 -15.12 6.06 3.93
N ARG A 188 -14.89 4.75 4.13
CA ARG A 188 -14.10 3.91 3.23
C ARG A 188 -14.55 4.01 1.77
N ARG A 189 -15.87 4.03 1.53
CA ARG A 189 -16.45 4.21 0.19
C ARG A 189 -16.08 5.55 -0.45
N THR A 190 -15.95 6.61 0.34
CA THR A 190 -15.56 7.94 -0.15
C THR A 190 -14.09 7.94 -0.53
N VAL A 191 -13.22 7.35 0.29
CA VAL A 191 -11.80 7.21 -0.03
C VAL A 191 -11.63 6.38 -1.31
N LEU A 192 -12.27 5.21 -1.38
CA LEU A 192 -12.21 4.35 -2.56
C LEU A 192 -12.75 5.05 -3.81
N TRP A 193 -13.87 5.77 -3.70
CA TRP A 193 -14.43 6.55 -4.81
C TRP A 193 -13.44 7.56 -5.38
N GLU A 194 -12.74 8.29 -4.50
CA GLU A 194 -11.73 9.26 -4.93
C GLU A 194 -10.49 8.59 -5.49
N LEU A 195 -9.99 7.52 -4.86
CA LEU A 195 -8.82 6.78 -5.34
C LEU A 195 -9.06 6.09 -6.69
N CYS A 196 -10.31 5.74 -7.00
CA CYS A 196 -10.71 5.26 -8.32
C CYS A 196 -10.83 6.36 -9.38
N GLY A 197 -10.48 7.61 -9.06
CA GLY A 197 -10.61 8.77 -9.96
C GLY A 197 -12.04 9.15 -10.26
N ARG A 198 -12.97 8.84 -9.33
CA ARG A 198 -14.41 9.07 -9.51
C ARG A 198 -14.96 8.39 -10.77
N ALA A 199 -14.36 7.26 -11.16
CA ALA A 199 -14.79 6.45 -12.30
C ALA A 199 -15.77 5.34 -11.85
N PRO A 200 -17.07 5.40 -12.23
CA PRO A 200 -18.10 4.48 -11.73
C PRO A 200 -17.79 3.00 -11.94
N VAL A 201 -17.42 2.62 -13.16
CA VAL A 201 -17.18 1.20 -13.53
C VAL A 201 -16.06 0.62 -12.68
N ARG A 202 -14.98 1.37 -12.51
CA ARG A 202 -13.84 0.92 -11.71
C ARG A 202 -14.17 0.86 -10.23
N TYR A 203 -14.84 1.88 -9.71
CA TYR A 203 -15.29 1.89 -8.32
C TYR A 203 -16.17 0.68 -8.00
N LEU A 204 -17.13 0.35 -8.87
CA LEU A 204 -18.01 -0.81 -8.68
C LEU A 204 -17.22 -2.12 -8.69
N ALA A 205 -16.25 -2.28 -9.60
CA ALA A 205 -15.39 -3.46 -9.65
C ALA A 205 -14.58 -3.62 -8.36
N GLU A 206 -13.92 -2.55 -7.89
CA GLU A 206 -13.09 -2.58 -6.67
C GLU A 206 -13.94 -2.75 -5.40
N ALA A 207 -15.12 -2.11 -5.35
CA ALA A 207 -16.06 -2.27 -4.24
C ALA A 207 -16.64 -3.69 -4.17
N GLY A 208 -16.97 -4.29 -5.31
CA GLY A 208 -17.41 -5.68 -5.39
C GLY A 208 -16.32 -6.66 -4.95
N TRP A 209 -15.07 -6.40 -5.35
CA TRP A 209 -13.91 -7.16 -4.89
C TRP A 209 -13.72 -7.05 -3.37
N ALA A 210 -13.79 -5.83 -2.81
CA ALA A 210 -13.72 -5.59 -1.38
C ALA A 210 -14.83 -6.32 -0.60
N ALA A 211 -16.08 -6.25 -1.08
CA ALA A 211 -17.20 -6.95 -0.48
C ALA A 211 -17.02 -8.48 -0.49
N SER A 212 -16.49 -9.02 -1.59
CA SER A 212 -16.19 -10.46 -1.72
C SER A 212 -15.09 -10.91 -0.76
N ALA A 213 -14.07 -10.07 -0.56
CA ALA A 213 -13.01 -10.30 0.40
C ALA A 213 -13.53 -10.31 1.85
N ASP A 214 -14.36 -9.34 2.21
CA ASP A 214 -14.96 -9.24 3.54
C ASP A 214 -15.88 -10.43 3.85
N LEU A 215 -16.68 -10.86 2.87
CA LEU A 215 -17.52 -12.05 3.01
C LEU A 215 -16.67 -13.30 3.22
N SER A 216 -15.62 -13.47 2.41
CA SER A 216 -14.70 -14.60 2.53
C SER A 216 -13.99 -14.63 3.88
N ARG A 217 -13.56 -13.46 4.38
CA ARG A 217 -12.94 -13.33 5.70
C ARG A 217 -13.89 -13.83 6.81
N ARG A 218 -15.16 -13.42 6.76
CA ARG A 218 -16.17 -13.83 7.76
C ARG A 218 -16.49 -15.33 7.72
N ILE A 219 -16.42 -15.95 6.55
CA ILE A 219 -16.74 -17.38 6.36
C ILE A 219 -15.55 -18.26 6.74
N PHE A 220 -14.35 -17.92 6.28
CA PHE A 220 -13.17 -18.81 6.33
C PHE A 220 -12.18 -18.45 7.45
N GLU A 221 -12.24 -17.26 8.03
CA GLU A 221 -11.39 -16.84 9.15
C GLU A 221 -12.19 -16.67 10.45
N ARG A 222 -13.19 -17.54 10.71
CA ARG A 222 -13.86 -17.58 12.01
C ARG A 222 -12.80 -17.61 13.13
N PRO A 223 -12.94 -16.78 14.19
CA PRO A 223 -12.07 -16.92 15.34
C PRO A 223 -12.21 -18.33 15.89
N ALA A 224 -11.10 -18.95 16.29
CA ALA A 224 -11.16 -20.16 17.09
C ALA A 224 -12.00 -19.85 18.34
N VAL A 225 -13.24 -20.33 18.37
CA VAL A 225 -14.02 -20.42 19.60
C VAL A 225 -13.41 -21.59 20.35
N GLY A 226 -12.57 -21.31 21.34
CA GLY A 226 -11.99 -22.33 22.20
C GLY A 226 -10.69 -21.90 22.87
N GLU A 227 -10.80 -21.04 23.89
CA GLU A 227 -10.18 -21.21 25.23
C GLU A 227 -10.37 -19.93 26.05
N ALA A 228 -11.47 -19.89 26.82
CA ALA A 228 -11.56 -19.24 28.14
C ALA A 228 -12.91 -19.59 28.78
N GLY A 229 -13.09 -20.89 29.04
CA GLY A 229 -13.81 -21.35 30.22
C GLY A 229 -12.76 -22.01 31.12
N SER A 230 -12.75 -21.67 32.41
CA SER A 230 -11.71 -21.97 33.42
C SER A 230 -10.52 -20.98 33.33
N ARG A 231 -10.26 -20.07 34.26
CA ARG A 231 -10.52 -20.02 35.71
C ARG A 231 -10.84 -18.60 36.16
#